data_AF-A0A1I2F4G4-F1
#
_entry.id   AF-A0A1I2F4G4-F1
#
_cell.length_a   1.000
_cell.length_b   1.000
_cell.length_c   1.000
_cell.angle_alpha   90.00
_cell.angle_beta   90.00
_cell.angle_gamma   90.00
#
_symmetry.space_group_name_H-M   'P 1'
#
loop_
_entity.id
_entity.type
_entity.pdbx_description
1 polymer ?
#
loop_
_entity_poly.entity_id
_entity_poly.type
_entity_poly.pdbx_seq_one_letter_code
_entity_poly.pdbx_strand_id
1 'polypeptide(L)'
;MISTAVKDLAAEALFVSYLQPSQSPSRVAVQEAITAMILRYGSDGCAAGVAEEFGHHPECAVQRMVWVHEELAEVPALRAPVLH
;
A
#
# COMPACT_ATOMS: atom_id res chain seq x y z
N MET A 1 -11.43 15.61 -3.87
CA MET A 1 -11.34 14.15 -4.02
C MET A 1 -9.88 13.79 -4.13
N ILE A 2 -9.37 12.89 -3.30
CA ILE A 2 -8.06 12.26 -3.58
C ILE A 2 -8.22 11.48 -4.89
N SER A 3 -7.31 11.69 -5.84
CA SER A 3 -7.34 10.99 -7.13
C SER A 3 -7.23 9.48 -6.92
N THR A 4 -7.99 8.69 -7.69
CA THR A 4 -7.95 7.21 -7.65
C THR A 4 -6.52 6.68 -7.78
N ALA A 5 -5.70 7.31 -8.63
CA ALA A 5 -4.29 6.95 -8.80
C ALA A 5 -3.46 7.04 -7.51
N VAL A 6 -3.75 7.99 -6.61
CA VAL A 6 -3.04 8.10 -5.32
C VAL A 6 -3.46 6.98 -4.37
N LYS A 7 -4.72 6.53 -4.46
CA LYS A 7 -5.21 5.39 -3.67
C LYS A 7 -4.64 4.07 -4.16
N ASP A 8 -4.57 3.90 -5.48
CA ASP A 8 -4.00 2.70 -6.09
C ASP A 8 -2.52 2.57 -5.73
N LEU A 9 -1.75 3.67 -5.86
CA LEU A 9 -0.35 3.70 -5.43
C LEU A 9 -0.18 3.42 -3.93
N ALA A 10 -1.04 3.96 -3.07
CA ALA A 10 -0.99 3.68 -1.64
C ALA A 10 -1.28 2.20 -1.33
N ALA A 11 -2.22 1.59 -2.05
CA ALA A 11 -2.55 0.17 -1.92
C ALA A 11 -1.38 -0.71 -2.37
N GLU A 12 -0.80 -0.43 -3.55
CA GLU A 12 0.36 -1.15 -4.07
C GLU A 12 1.57 -1.04 -3.13
N ALA A 13 1.83 0.17 -2.62
CA ALA A 13 2.91 0.41 -1.67
C ALA A 13 2.70 -0.31 -0.34
N LEU A 14 1.48 -0.31 0.21
CA LEU A 14 1.19 -1.04 1.44
C LEU A 14 1.26 -2.55 1.23
N PHE A 15 0.80 -3.04 0.07
CA PHE A 15 0.83 -4.44 -0.31
C PHE A 15 2.25 -5.00 -0.24
N VAL A 16 3.22 -4.31 -0.88
CA VAL A 16 4.64 -4.73 -0.93
C VAL A 16 5.42 -4.38 0.35
N SER A 17 4.77 -3.77 1.34
CA SER A 17 5.43 -3.41 2.60
C SER A 17 5.64 -4.63 3.51
N TYR A 18 6.55 -4.47 4.47
CA TYR A 18 6.83 -5.48 5.48
C TYR A 18 5.75 -5.58 6.57
N LEU A 19 4.81 -4.63 6.66
CA LEU A 19 3.79 -4.62 7.71
C LEU A 19 2.85 -5.82 7.57
N GLN A 20 2.50 -6.45 8.67
CA GLN A 20 1.62 -7.62 8.71
C GLN A 20 0.34 -7.32 9.49
N PRO A 21 -0.80 -7.94 9.12
CA PRO A 21 -2.07 -7.78 9.85
C PRO A 21 -1.94 -8.15 11.34
N SER A 22 -1.15 -9.18 11.65
CA SER A 22 -0.93 -9.67 13.01
C SER A 22 -0.25 -8.65 13.93
N GLN A 23 0.41 -7.63 13.37
CA GLN A 23 1.06 -6.58 14.14
C GLN A 23 0.08 -5.51 14.63
N SER A 24 -1.19 -5.54 14.18
CA SER A 24 -2.21 -4.52 14.47
C SER A 24 -1.65 -3.10 14.27
N PRO A 25 -1.16 -2.77 13.06
CA PRO A 25 -0.41 -1.55 12.84
C PRO A 25 -1.26 -0.30 13.10
N SER A 26 -0.64 0.72 13.67
CA SER A 26 -1.30 2.02 13.82
C SER A 26 -1.39 2.74 12.48
N ARG A 27 -2.30 3.72 12.37
CA ARG A 27 -2.42 4.57 11.17
C ARG A 27 -1.10 5.23 10.77
N VAL A 28 -0.30 5.63 11.76
CA VAL A 28 1.00 6.26 11.54
C VAL A 28 1.98 5.24 10.93
N ALA A 29 2.03 4.03 11.47
CA ALA A 29 2.90 2.98 10.94
C ALA A 29 2.52 2.62 9.49
N VAL A 30 1.22 2.51 9.18
CA VAL A 30 0.74 2.30 7.81
C VAL A 30 1.23 3.40 6.88
N GLN A 31 1.12 4.67 7.28
CA GLN A 31 1.55 5.78 6.45
C GLN A 31 3.07 5.85 6.25
N GLU A 32 3.83 5.55 7.28
CA GLU A 32 5.29 5.47 7.21
C GLU A 32 5.73 4.34 6.27
N ALA A 33 5.08 3.17 6.35
CA ALA A 33 5.36 2.04 5.48
C ALA A 33 5.05 2.36 4.01
N ILE A 34 3.89 2.96 3.72
CA ILE A 34 3.53 3.42 2.36
C ILE A 34 4.58 4.38 1.83
N THR A 35 4.92 5.40 2.62
CA THR A 35 5.94 6.40 2.23
C THR A 35 7.29 5.74 1.97
N ALA A 36 7.71 4.82 2.84
CA ALA A 36 8.96 4.10 2.68
C ALA A 36 9.00 3.23 1.42
N MET A 37 7.90 2.54 1.08
CA MET A 37 7.85 1.70 -0.12
C MET A 37 7.82 2.55 -1.40
N ILE A 38 7.06 3.65 -1.43
CA ILE A 38 7.05 4.59 -2.56
C ILE A 38 8.45 5.18 -2.79
N LEU A 39 9.14 5.62 -1.73
CA LEU A 39 10.49 6.17 -1.85
C LEU A 39 11.53 5.14 -2.30
N ARG A 40 11.33 3.86 -1.94
CA ARG A 40 12.26 2.79 -2.26
C ARG A 40 12.06 2.25 -3.67
N TYR A 41 10.81 2.04 -4.10
CA TYR A 41 10.47 1.31 -5.32
C TYR A 41 9.83 2.20 -6.39
N GLY A 42 9.34 3.39 -6.04
CA GLY A 42 8.52 4.20 -6.93
C GLY A 42 7.18 3.53 -7.25
N SER A 43 6.40 4.17 -8.13
CA SER A 43 5.09 3.64 -8.56
C SER A 43 5.23 2.30 -9.30
N ASP A 44 6.07 2.27 -10.33
CA ASP A 44 6.22 1.08 -11.18
C ASP A 44 6.79 -0.11 -10.40
N GLY A 45 7.70 0.13 -9.45
CA GLY A 45 8.24 -0.94 -8.61
C GLY A 45 7.23 -1.49 -7.61
N CYS A 46 6.33 -0.65 -7.07
CA CYS A 46 5.23 -1.14 -6.22
C CYS A 46 4.25 -1.99 -7.06
N ALA A 47 3.86 -1.51 -8.24
CA ALA A 47 2.99 -2.25 -9.15
C ALA A 47 3.62 -3.58 -9.61
N ALA A 48 4.93 -3.59 -9.90
CA ALA A 48 5.66 -4.79 -10.27
C ALA A 48 5.68 -5.83 -9.13
N GLY A 49 5.91 -5.40 -7.89
CA GLY A 49 5.88 -6.31 -6.74
C GLY A 49 4.50 -6.92 -6.49
N VAL A 50 3.43 -6.15 -6.72
CA VAL A 50 2.06 -6.69 -6.72
C VAL A 50 1.91 -7.75 -7.82
N ALA A 51 2.26 -7.43 -9.07
CA ALA A 51 2.15 -8.34 -10.19
C ALA A 51 2.95 -9.64 -10.00
N GLU A 52 4.14 -9.55 -9.40
CA GLU A 52 4.97 -10.69 -9.08
C GLU A 52 4.28 -11.64 -8.09
N GLU A 53 3.77 -11.13 -6.97
CA GLU A 53 3.06 -11.95 -5.98
C GLU A 53 1.77 -12.55 -6.53
N PHE A 54 1.00 -11.81 -7.32
CA PHE A 54 -0.18 -12.36 -7.99
C PHE A 54 0.17 -13.45 -9.01
N GLY A 55 1.36 -13.39 -9.64
CA GLY A 55 1.84 -14.42 -10.55
C GLY A 55 2.33 -15.70 -9.85
N HIS A 56 2.94 -15.57 -8.67
CA HIS A 56 3.53 -16.70 -7.94
C HIS A 56 2.57 -17.30 -6.91
N HIS A 57 1.88 -16.47 -6.12
CA HIS A 57 1.05 -16.87 -4.99
C HIS A 57 -0.29 -16.11 -4.99
N PRO A 58 -1.17 -16.34 -5.98
CA PRO A 58 -2.40 -15.58 -6.16
C PRO A 58 -3.31 -15.61 -4.92
N GLU A 59 -3.41 -16.75 -4.23
CA GLU A 59 -4.24 -16.90 -3.04
C GLU A 59 -3.78 -15.97 -1.90
N CYS A 60 -2.45 -15.94 -1.67
CA CYS A 60 -1.82 -15.10 -0.66
C CYS A 60 -1.94 -13.62 -1.03
N ALA A 61 -1.74 -13.30 -2.31
CA ALA A 61 -1.87 -11.95 -2.83
C ALA A 61 -3.29 -11.41 -2.66
N VAL A 62 -4.33 -12.21 -2.95
CA VAL A 62 -5.72 -11.81 -2.72
C VAL A 62 -5.98 -11.49 -1.24
N GLN A 63 -5.58 -12.39 -0.33
CA GLN A 63 -5.76 -12.17 1.12
C GLN A 63 -5.03 -10.90 1.58
N ARG A 64 -3.83 -10.68 1.08
CA ARG A 64 -3.03 -9.49 1.35
C ARG A 64 -3.73 -8.21 0.87
N MET A 65 -4.26 -8.22 -0.35
CA MET A 65 -4.91 -7.05 -0.93
C MET A 65 -6.24 -6.70 -0.23
N VAL A 66 -6.99 -7.71 0.23
CA VAL A 66 -8.19 -7.49 1.06
C VAL A 66 -7.82 -6.73 2.33
N TRP A 67 -6.80 -7.19 3.06
CA TRP A 67 -6.33 -6.50 4.26
C TRP A 67 -5.84 -5.06 3.96
N VAL A 68 -5.10 -4.86 2.86
CA VAL A 68 -4.66 -3.52 2.43
C VAL A 68 -5.83 -2.57 2.28
N HIS A 69 -6.91 -3.01 1.61
CA HIS A 69 -8.09 -2.18 1.42
C HIS A 69 -8.84 -1.89 2.72
N GLU A 70 -8.91 -2.85 3.64
CA GLU A 70 -9.49 -2.65 4.98
C GLU A 70 -8.70 -1.59 5.76
N GLU A 71 -7.37 -1.69 5.82
CA GLU A 71 -6.52 -0.70 6.50
C GLU A 71 -6.64 0.71 5.89
N LEU A 72 -6.68 0.81 4.56
CA LEU A 72 -6.80 2.09 3.87
C LEU A 72 -8.20 2.70 3.93
N ALA A 73 -9.24 1.88 4.07
CA ALA A 73 -10.60 2.38 4.32
C ALA A 73 -10.69 3.03 5.71
N GLU A 74 -9.95 2.48 6.68
CA GLU A 74 -9.88 2.99 8.03
C GLU A 74 -9.05 4.30 8.10
N VAL A 75 -7.93 4.42 7.37
CA VAL A 75 -7.05 5.60 7.43
C VAL A 75 -7.73 6.83 6.79
N PRO A 76 -7.95 7.94 7.53
CA PRO A 76 -8.48 9.16 6.94
C PRO A 76 -7.54 9.68 5.84
N ALA A 77 -8.09 9.79 4.63
CA ALA A 77 -7.60 10.54 3.46
C ALA A 77 -6.19 11.15 3.61
N LEU A 78 -5.18 10.42 3.12
CA LEU A 78 -3.81 10.89 3.05
C LEU A 78 -3.69 12.13 2.16
N ARG A 79 -3.22 13.24 2.76
CA ARG A 79 -2.96 14.48 2.02
C ARG A 79 -1.74 14.26 1.11
N ALA A 80 -1.92 14.54 -0.18
CA ALA A 80 -0.80 14.57 -1.12
C ALA A 80 0.25 15.61 -0.66
N PRO A 81 1.57 15.32 -0.77
CA PRO A 81 2.58 16.33 -0.56
C PRO A 81 2.46 17.37 -1.67
N VAL A 82 2.27 18.63 -1.28
CA VAL A 82 2.41 19.77 -2.20
C VAL A 82 3.90 19.96 -2.44
N LEU A 83 4.37 19.56 -3.63
CA LEU A 83 5.68 20.01 -4.12
C LEU A 83 5.52 21.46 -4.58
N HIS A 84 6.34 22.36 -4.01
CA HIS A 84 6.45 23.77 -4.39
C HIS A 84 7.51 23.95 -5.48
#